data_AF-A0A5M8RZG5-F1
#
_entry.id   AF-A0A5M8RZG5-F1
#
_cell.length_a   1.000
_cell.length_b   1.000
_cell.length_c   1.000
_cell.angle_alpha   90.00
_cell.angle_beta   90.00
_cell.angle_gamma   90.00
#
_symmetry.space_group_name_H-M   'P 1'
#
loop_
_entity.id
_entity.type
_entity.pdbx_description
1 polymer ?
#
loop_
_entity_poly.entity_id
_entity_poly.type
_entity_poly.pdbx_seq_one_letter_code
_entity_poly.pdbx_strand_id
1 'polypeptide(L)' 'MTYLVLMAGLFLLIYLKEPFNKKIYCYMWLSFYLMVLALYIINTAFVYWISNNLLFILAVSAVVPLTIRHLKSSTESY' A
#
# COMPACT_ATOMS: atom_id res chain seq x y z
N MET A 1 4.56 -1.97 -16.25
CA MET A 1 3.49 -1.10 -16.80
C MET A 1 3.16 0.06 -15.86
N THR A 2 2.90 -0.18 -14.57
CA THR A 2 2.68 0.84 -13.54
C THR A 2 3.88 1.77 -13.27
N TYR A 3 5.11 1.26 -13.36
CA TYR A 3 6.33 2.10 -13.28
C TYR A 3 6.39 3.20 -14.34
N LEU A 4 5.97 2.90 -15.58
CA LEU A 4 5.94 3.87 -16.67
C LEU A 4 4.87 4.95 -16.44
N VAL A 5 3.75 4.59 -15.82
CA VAL A 5 2.69 5.55 -15.43
C VAL A 5 3.18 6.50 -14.33
N LEU A 6 3.94 5.99 -13.36
CA LEU A 6 4.59 6.82 -12.34
C LEU A 6 5.64 7.74 -12.97
N MET A 7 6.52 7.21 -13.82
CA MET A 7 7.53 8.01 -14.50
C MET A 7 6.91 9.08 -15.40
N ALA A 8 5.84 8.77 -16.13
CA ALA A 8 5.08 9.75 -16.90
C ALA A 8 4.42 10.81 -16.00
N GLY A 9 3.90 10.43 -14.83
CA GLY A 9 3.37 11.36 -13.83
C GLY A 9 4.42 12.29 -13.24
N LEU A 10 5.63 11.78 -12.94
CA LEU A 10 6.77 12.58 -12.49
C LEU A 10 7.26 13.51 -13.60
N PHE A 11 7.33 13.01 -14.83
CA PHE A 11 7.75 13.79 -15.98
C PHE A 11 6.75 14.91 -16.24
N LEU A 12 5.45 14.62 -16.15
CA LEU A 12 4.40 15.62 -16.27
C LEU A 12 4.46 16.63 -15.13
N LEU A 13 4.88 16.25 -13.91
CA LEU A 13 5.11 17.17 -12.79
C LEU A 13 6.31 18.12 -13.03
N ILE A 14 7.41 17.61 -13.61
CA ILE A 14 8.65 18.37 -13.87
C ILE A 14 8.52 19.25 -15.12
N TYR A 15 7.88 18.73 -16.17
CA TYR A 15 7.74 19.41 -17.47
C TYR A 15 6.68 20.53 -17.43
N LEU A 16 5.82 20.50 -16.42
CA LEU A 16 4.87 21.55 -16.09
C LEU A 16 5.64 22.77 -15.53
N LYS A 17 6.31 23.50 -16.43
CA LYS A 17 7.09 24.71 -16.14
C LYS A 17 6.22 25.84 -15.57
N GLU A 18 4.89 25.79 -15.79
CA GLU A 18 3.96 26.87 -15.40
C GLU A 18 2.46 26.44 -15.31
N PRO A 19 1.98 25.67 -14.30
CA PRO A 19 0.64 25.06 -14.40
C PRO A 19 -0.30 25.29 -13.23
N PHE A 20 0.21 25.65 -12.08
CA PHE A 20 -0.60 25.82 -10.89
C PHE A 20 -0.57 27.29 -10.56
N ASN A 21 -1.54 28.01 -11.13
CA ASN A 21 -1.79 29.43 -10.89
C ASN A 21 -1.86 29.76 -9.39
N LYS A 22 -2.14 28.75 -8.54
CA LYS A 22 -1.94 28.79 -7.10
C LYS A 22 -1.01 27.65 -6.65
N LYS A 23 0.05 27.99 -5.90
CA LYS A 23 1.01 27.05 -5.28
C LYS A 23 0.34 25.86 -4.57
N ILE A 24 -0.85 26.06 -3.99
CA ILE A 24 -1.62 25.01 -3.29
C ILE A 24 -1.93 23.79 -4.17
N TYR A 25 -2.29 23.99 -5.44
CA TYR A 25 -2.62 22.87 -6.32
C TYR A 25 -1.37 22.06 -6.69
N CYS A 26 -0.21 22.72 -6.78
CA CYS A 26 1.07 22.03 -6.96
C CYS A 26 1.38 21.12 -5.78
N TYR A 27 1.24 21.62 -4.54
CA TYR A 27 1.47 20.83 -3.34
C TYR A 27 0.47 19.68 -3.15
N MET A 28 -0.82 19.89 -3.49
CA MET A 28 -1.83 18.83 -3.46
C MET A 28 -1.52 17.74 -4.48
N TRP A 29 -1.18 18.12 -5.71
CA TRP A 29 -0.82 17.16 -6.76
C TRP A 29 0.46 16.41 -6.41
N LEU A 30 1.48 17.11 -5.90
CA LEU A 30 2.72 16.51 -5.42
C LEU A 30 2.46 15.50 -4.29
N SER A 31 1.62 15.84 -3.31
CA SER A 31 1.28 14.93 -2.20
C SER A 31 0.54 13.69 -2.70
N PHE A 32 -0.41 13.86 -3.63
CA PHE A 32 -1.12 12.73 -4.23
C PHE A 32 -0.17 11.83 -5.03
N TYR A 33 0.73 12.43 -5.81
CA TYR A 33 1.75 11.71 -6.56
C TYR A 33 2.69 10.91 -5.62
N LEU A 34 3.19 11.53 -4.54
CA LEU A 34 4.01 10.85 -3.54
C LEU A 34 3.26 9.73 -2.84
N MET A 35 1.97 9.90 -2.55
CA MET A 35 1.13 8.87 -1.94
C MET A 35 1.01 7.65 -2.86
N VAL A 36 0.70 7.85 -4.14
CA VAL A 36 0.60 6.77 -5.13
C VAL A 36 1.97 6.09 -5.33
N LEU A 37 3.06 6.86 -5.36
CA LEU A 37 4.41 6.33 -5.44
C LEU A 37 4.76 5.48 -4.21
N ALA A 38 4.45 5.95 -3.00
CA ALA A 38 4.68 5.20 -1.76
C ALA A 38 3.88 3.90 -1.74
N LEU A 39 2.59 3.94 -2.12
CA LEU A 39 1.76 2.74 -2.27
C LEU A 39 2.33 1.75 -3.30
N TYR A 40 2.84 2.24 -4.43
CA TYR A 40 3.48 1.40 -5.43
C TYR A 40 4.79 0.78 -4.93
N ILE A 41 5.64 1.56 -4.25
CA ILE A 41 6.87 1.07 -3.66
C ILE A 41 6.55 0.05 -2.58
N ILE A 42 5.59 0.31 -1.70
CA ILE A 42 5.15 -0.65 -0.70
C ILE A 42 4.62 -1.90 -1.40
N ASN A 43 3.71 -1.79 -2.36
CA ASN A 43 3.16 -2.96 -3.04
C ASN A 43 4.24 -3.79 -3.75
N THR A 44 5.16 -3.13 -4.46
CA THR A 44 6.20 -3.82 -5.23
C THR A 44 7.30 -4.36 -4.32
N ALA A 45 7.76 -3.57 -3.35
CA ALA A 45 8.81 -3.95 -2.41
C ALA A 45 8.28 -4.93 -1.37
N PHE A 46 7.12 -4.72 -0.74
CA PHE A 46 6.54 -5.75 0.14
C PHE A 46 6.28 -7.04 -0.64
N VAL A 47 5.69 -7.03 -1.83
CA VAL A 47 5.48 -8.30 -2.56
C VAL A 47 6.79 -9.04 -2.85
N TYR A 48 7.88 -8.31 -3.14
CA TYR A 48 9.19 -8.94 -3.40
C TYR A 48 10.01 -9.23 -2.14
N TRP A 49 9.80 -8.50 -1.05
CA TRP A 49 10.63 -8.50 0.16
C TRP A 49 9.97 -9.23 1.32
N ILE A 50 8.63 -9.21 1.38
CA ILE A 50 7.84 -10.13 2.21
C ILE A 50 7.97 -11.51 1.53
N SER A 51 8.91 -12.31 2.03
CA SER A 51 8.94 -13.73 1.69
C SER A 51 7.55 -14.32 1.98
N ASN A 52 7.08 -15.25 1.16
CA ASN A 52 5.82 -15.97 1.40
C ASN A 52 5.73 -16.49 2.85
N ASN A 53 6.87 -16.79 3.47
CA ASN A 53 6.97 -17.17 4.87
C ASN A 53 6.49 -16.09 5.84
N LEU A 54 6.80 -14.81 5.61
CA LEU A 54 6.35 -13.70 6.47
C LEU A 54 4.85 -13.44 6.32
N LEU A 55 4.32 -13.51 5.09
CA LEU A 55 2.87 -13.46 4.84
C LEU A 55 2.15 -14.62 5.52
N PHE A 56 2.72 -15.82 5.47
CA PHE A 56 2.18 -17.00 6.15
C PHE A 56 2.18 -16.83 7.67
N ILE A 57 3.26 -16.29 8.26
CA ILE A 57 3.33 -16.02 9.70
C ILE A 57 2.26 -15.01 10.14
N LEU A 58 2.02 -13.95 9.34
CA LEU A 58 0.97 -12.97 9.61
C LEU A 58 -0.45 -13.56 9.45
N ALA A 59 -0.65 -14.41 8.44
CA ALA A 59 -1.93 -15.09 8.24
C ALA A 59 -2.23 -16.07 9.38
N VAL A 60 -1.23 -16.87 9.78
CA VAL A 60 -1.35 -17.81 10.90
C VAL A 60 -1.57 -17.05 12.21
N SER A 61 -0.84 -15.97 12.48
CA SER A 61 -1.01 -15.20 13.72
C SER A 61 -2.37 -14.51 13.82
N ALA A 62 -3.00 -14.15 12.69
CA ALA A 62 -4.37 -13.64 12.68
C ALA A 62 -5.42 -14.75 12.85
N VAL A 63 -5.24 -15.89 12.16
CA VAL A 63 -6.23 -16.97 12.12
C VAL A 63 -6.23 -17.82 13.40
N VAL A 64 -5.07 -18.11 13.99
CA VAL A 64 -4.93 -18.94 15.20
C VAL A 64 -5.75 -18.42 16.40
N PRO A 65 -5.67 -17.14 16.81
CA PRO A 65 -6.47 -16.65 17.93
C PRO A 65 -7.97 -16.67 17.62
N LEU A 66 -8.36 -16.45 16.35
CA LEU A 66 -9.75 -16.53 15.90
C LEU A 66 -10.29 -17.97 15.97
N THR A 67 -9.50 -18.96 15.52
CA THR A 67 -9.89 -20.38 15.61
C THR A 67 -9.91 -20.88 17.04
N ILE A 68 -8.95 -20.49 17.89
CA ILE A 68 -8.96 -20.82 19.33
C ILE A 68 -10.21 -20.27 20.01
N ARG A 69 -10.57 -19.01 19.72
CA ARG A 69 -11.78 -18.39 20.26
C ARG A 69 -13.06 -19.11 19.79
N HIS A 70 -13.10 -19.52 18.53
CA HIS A 70 -14.23 -20.25 17.97
C HIS A 70 -14.37 -21.66 18.56
N LEU A 71 -13.27 -22.40 18.70
CA LEU A 71 -13.22 -23.71 19.35
C LEU A 71 -13.68 -23.63 20.81
N LYS A 72 -13.17 -22.67 21.59
CA LYS A 72 -13.58 -22.48 22.98
C LYS A 72 -15.07 -22.15 23.12
N SER A 73 -15.59 -21.30 22.24
CA SER A 73 -17.03 -20.98 22.19
C SER A 73 -17.90 -22.20 21.88
N SER A 74 -17.38 -23.17 21.12
CA SER A 74 -18.13 -24.39 20.79
C SER A 74 -18.14 -25.42 21.94
N THR A 75 -17.07 -25.45 22.75
CA THR A 75 -16.94 -26.38 23.88
C THR A 75 -17.72 -25.93 25.12
N GLU A 76 -17.94 -24.63 25.31
CA GLU A 76 -18.75 -24.10 26.43
C GLU A 76 -20.28 -24.22 26.20
N SER A 77 -20.71 -24.76 25.05
CA SER A 77 -22.13 -24.93 24.70
C SER A 77 -22.67 -26.37 24.91
N TYR A 78 -21.92 -27.24 25.60
CA TYR A 78 -22.32 -28.59 25.98
C TYR A 78 -22.38 -28.77 27.50
#